data_AF-A0A943LJJ5-F1
#
_entry.id   AF-A0A943LJJ5-F1
#
_cell.length_a   1.000
_cell.length_b   1.000
_cell.length_c   1.000
_cell.angle_alpha   90.00
_cell.angle_beta   90.00
_cell.angle_gamma   90.00
#
_symmetry.space_group_name_H-M   'P 1'
#
loop_
_entity.id
_entity.type
_entity.pdbx_description
1 polymer ?
#
loop_
_entity_poly.entity_id
_entity_poly.type
_entity_poly.pdbx_seq_one_letter_code
_entity_poly.pdbx_strand_id
1 'polypeptide(L)'
;MGYEVTHFDLSQDMINKAILKSKGMDNIKFIKGNAVDLSVFKEDEFDLVLCFDGAISFSGKNSNKVIEESCRVGKKLMLTVSNKSCMVATWLNYSLSKFGRIHPSVKDMMVTGYFNKANYDASEFIELCDYYDKEVMNSGMGSFRRAGIIAIAEKINDNSIEKSK
;
A
#
# COMPACT_ATOMS: atom_id res chain seq x y z
N MET A 1 23.50 10.70 -7.54
CA MET A 1 22.30 11.52 -7.24
C MET A 1 21.11 10.60 -7.10
N GLY A 2 20.57 10.48 -5.88
CA GLY A 2 19.41 9.63 -5.57
C GLY A 2 18.53 10.32 -4.52
N TYR A 3 17.36 9.73 -4.27
CA TYR A 3 16.42 10.19 -3.25
C TYR A 3 16.53 9.32 -2.00
N GLU A 4 16.32 9.89 -0.82
CA GLU A 4 16.08 9.11 0.39
C GLU A 4 14.62 8.63 0.37
N VAL A 5 14.43 7.32 0.48
CA VAL A 5 13.11 6.70 0.36
C VAL A 5 12.76 6.00 1.68
N THR A 6 11.58 6.29 2.21
CA THR A 6 10.98 5.51 3.29
C THR A 6 9.80 4.70 2.74
N HIS A 7 9.92 3.38 2.80
CA HIS A 7 8.85 2.44 2.51
C HIS A 7 8.13 2.06 3.80
N PHE A 8 6.84 2.37 3.89
CA PHE A 8 6.01 2.16 5.06
C PHE A 8 4.87 1.19 4.73
N ASP A 9 4.82 0.02 5.36
CA ASP A 9 3.82 -1.01 5.04
C ASP A 9 3.28 -1.71 6.29
N LEU A 10 2.03 -2.18 6.22
CA LEU A 10 1.40 -2.94 7.30
C LEU A 10 1.97 -4.36 7.42
N SER A 11 2.37 -4.95 6.29
CA SER A 11 2.81 -6.34 6.18
C SER A 11 4.32 -6.48 6.29
N GLN A 12 4.77 -7.20 7.33
CA GLN A 12 6.18 -7.53 7.48
C GLN A 12 6.70 -8.40 6.34
N ASP A 13 5.87 -9.32 5.83
CA ASP A 13 6.27 -10.19 4.72
C ASP A 13 6.51 -9.40 3.44
N MET A 14 5.74 -8.34 3.21
CA MET A 14 5.96 -7.45 2.06
C MET A 14 7.22 -6.62 2.22
N ILE A 15 7.49 -6.11 3.42
CA ILE A 15 8.76 -5.44 3.74
C ILE A 15 9.95 -6.38 3.49
N ASN A 16 9.87 -7.63 3.95
CA ASN A 16 10.93 -8.62 3.75
C ASN A 16 11.18 -8.89 2.25
N LYS A 17 10.11 -9.01 1.44
CA LYS A 17 10.22 -9.15 -0.02
C LYS A 17 10.82 -7.91 -0.67
N ALA A 18 10.46 -6.70 -0.20
CA ALA A 18 10.98 -5.44 -0.72
C ALA A 18 12.48 -5.29 -0.42
N ILE A 19 12.91 -5.59 0.81
CA ILE A 19 14.32 -5.61 1.22
C ILE A 19 15.14 -6.57 0.34
N LEU A 20 14.61 -7.77 0.08
CA LEU A 20 15.29 -8.75 -0.77
C LEU A 20 15.49 -8.21 -2.20
N LYS A 21 14.48 -7.51 -2.74
CA LYS A 21 14.51 -6.92 -4.08
C LYS A 21 15.37 -5.65 -4.17
N SER A 22 15.56 -4.93 -3.07
CA SER A 22 16.37 -3.71 -3.00
C SER A 22 17.81 -3.98 -2.54
N LYS A 23 18.28 -5.22 -2.58
CA LYS A 23 19.68 -5.56 -2.23
C LYS A 23 20.66 -4.68 -3.03
N GLY A 24 21.57 -4.03 -2.32
CA GLY A 24 22.55 -3.10 -2.89
C GLY A 24 22.08 -1.64 -2.97
N MET A 25 20.86 -1.34 -2.51
CA MET A 25 20.38 0.03 -2.28
C MET A 25 20.42 0.31 -0.77
N ASP A 26 21.12 1.38 -0.39
CA ASP A 26 21.30 1.82 1.00
C ASP A 26 20.41 3.02 1.38
N ASN A 27 19.83 3.68 0.38
CA ASN A 27 18.97 4.86 0.50
C ASN A 27 17.48 4.54 0.69
N ILE A 28 17.15 3.31 1.13
CA ILE A 28 15.76 2.89 1.38
C ILE A 28 15.60 2.41 2.82
N LYS A 29 14.82 3.15 3.60
CA LYS A 29 14.39 2.78 4.94
C LYS A 29 13.06 2.04 4.88
N PHE A 30 12.92 0.97 5.65
CA PHE A 30 11.67 0.22 5.76
C PHE A 30 11.08 0.36 7.15
N ILE A 31 9.79 0.67 7.24
CA ILE A 31 9.07 0.85 8.50
C ILE A 31 7.76 0.06 8.43
N LYS A 32 7.51 -0.76 9.45
CA LYS A 32 6.21 -1.43 9.60
C LYS A 32 5.24 -0.52 10.33
N GLY A 33 4.04 -0.33 9.79
CA GLY A 33 2.98 0.40 10.47
C GLY A 33 1.69 0.47 9.66
N ASN A 34 0.65 1.03 10.26
CA ASN A 34 -0.65 1.19 9.62
C ASN A 34 -0.79 2.61 9.07
N ALA A 35 -1.11 2.76 7.79
CA ALA A 35 -1.23 4.06 7.12
C ALA A 35 -2.32 4.99 7.71
N VAL A 36 -3.19 4.46 8.58
CA VAL A 36 -4.15 5.26 9.36
C VAL A 36 -3.44 6.15 10.40
N ASP A 37 -2.20 5.81 10.77
CA ASP A 37 -1.38 6.52 11.75
C ASP A 37 0.06 6.67 11.23
N LEU A 38 0.41 7.88 10.81
CA LEU A 38 1.76 8.25 10.37
C LEU A 38 2.45 9.18 11.38
N SER A 39 2.05 9.13 12.66
CA SER A 39 2.59 10.01 13.72
C SER A 39 4.10 9.87 13.96
N VAL A 40 4.72 8.79 13.48
CA VAL A 40 6.18 8.63 13.47
C VAL A 40 6.88 9.67 12.58
N PHE A 41 6.15 10.27 11.63
CA PHE A 41 6.65 11.30 10.72
C PHE A 41 6.05 12.67 11.05
N LYS A 42 6.85 13.72 10.86
CA LYS A 42 6.47 15.12 11.04
C LYS A 42 5.65 15.62 9.85
N GLU A 43 5.04 16.78 10.04
CA GLU A 43 4.40 17.52 8.96
C GLU A 43 5.43 17.94 7.90
N ASP A 44 5.09 17.79 6.62
CA ASP A 44 5.93 18.10 5.45
C ASP A 44 7.35 17.49 5.49
N GLU A 45 7.52 16.33 6.16
CA GLU A 45 8.80 15.63 6.26
C GLU A 45 9.31 15.16 4.88
N PHE A 46 8.39 14.87 3.95
CA PHE A 46 8.70 14.34 2.62
C PHE A 46 8.32 15.32 1.50
N ASP A 47 9.13 15.35 0.44
CA ASP A 47 8.85 16.17 -0.75
C ASP A 47 7.75 15.56 -1.61
N LEU A 48 7.64 14.23 -1.60
CA LEU A 48 6.64 13.47 -2.35
C LEU A 48 6.22 12.22 -1.58
N VAL A 49 4.92 12.03 -1.45
CA VAL A 49 4.32 10.79 -0.94
C VAL A 49 3.60 10.08 -2.08
N LEU A 50 3.91 8.80 -2.24
CA LEU A 50 3.28 7.89 -3.18
C LEU A 50 2.43 6.88 -2.40
N CYS A 51 1.13 6.88 -2.65
CA CYS A 51 0.19 5.96 -2.01
C CYS A 51 -0.61 5.19 -3.05
N PHE A 52 -0.18 3.95 -3.34
CA PHE A 52 -0.76 3.18 -4.44
C PHE A 52 -1.73 2.10 -3.98
N ASP A 53 -3.01 2.39 -4.17
CA ASP A 53 -4.16 1.48 -4.06
C ASP A 53 -4.36 0.91 -2.64
N GLY A 54 -3.51 -0.01 -2.20
CA GLY A 54 -3.67 -0.82 -1.00
C GLY A 54 -4.06 -0.02 0.25
N ALA A 55 -3.22 0.95 0.62
CA ALA A 55 -3.36 1.69 1.87
C ALA A 55 -4.66 2.51 1.96
N ILE A 56 -5.14 3.08 0.84
CA ILE A 56 -6.38 3.86 0.83
C ILE A 56 -7.58 2.94 0.56
N SER A 57 -7.57 2.18 -0.53
CA SER A 57 -8.69 1.39 -1.03
C SER A 57 -9.19 0.33 -0.04
N PHE A 58 -8.29 -0.21 0.81
CA PHE A 58 -8.61 -1.30 1.74
C PHE A 58 -8.57 -0.89 3.21
N SER A 59 -8.53 0.43 3.50
CA SER A 59 -8.65 0.96 4.87
C SER A 59 -10.10 1.18 5.32
N GLY A 60 -11.07 0.89 4.45
CA GLY A 60 -12.50 0.98 4.76
C GLY A 60 -12.92 2.40 5.16
N LYS A 61 -13.59 2.51 6.31
CA LYS A 61 -14.03 3.79 6.88
C LYS A 61 -12.88 4.74 7.24
N ASN A 62 -11.65 4.23 7.34
CA ASN A 62 -10.48 5.03 7.68
C ASN A 62 -9.80 5.65 6.45
N SER A 63 -10.34 5.45 5.24
CA SER A 63 -9.75 5.97 3.99
C SER A 63 -9.49 7.48 4.02
N ASN A 64 -10.42 8.28 4.54
CA ASN A 64 -10.20 9.71 4.72
C ASN A 64 -9.02 10.00 5.65
N LYS A 65 -8.91 9.28 6.77
CA LYS A 65 -7.81 9.45 7.72
C LYS A 65 -6.45 9.07 7.10
N VAL A 66 -6.40 8.02 6.27
CA VAL A 66 -5.19 7.66 5.52
C VAL A 66 -4.77 8.76 4.55
N ILE A 67 -5.73 9.36 3.84
CA ILE A 67 -5.48 10.49 2.92
C ILE A 67 -4.98 11.71 3.71
N GLU A 68 -5.63 12.05 4.82
CA GLU A 68 -5.22 13.15 5.71
C GLU A 68 -3.80 12.98 6.22
N GLU A 69 -3.44 11.80 6.75
CA GLU A 69 -2.09 11.52 7.21
C GLU A 69 -1.07 11.58 6.06
N SER A 70 -1.43 11.05 4.88
CA SER A 70 -0.57 11.08 3.69
C SER A 70 -0.31 12.50 3.18
N CYS A 71 -1.32 13.38 3.23
CA CYS A 71 -1.17 14.80 2.92
C CYS A 71 -0.33 15.51 3.98
N ARG A 72 -0.54 15.21 5.28
CA ARG A 72 0.19 15.86 6.37
C ARG A 72 1.69 15.65 6.27
N VAL A 73 2.13 14.42 5.98
CA VAL A 73 3.57 14.08 5.99
C VAL A 73 4.29 14.49 4.70
N GLY A 74 3.58 14.89 3.65
CA GLY A 74 4.14 15.13 2.33
C GLY A 74 3.71 16.44 1.69
N LYS A 75 4.66 17.21 1.17
CA LYS A 75 4.39 18.45 0.42
C LYS A 75 3.56 18.22 -0.85
N LYS A 76 3.67 17.02 -1.43
CA LYS A 76 2.89 16.55 -2.57
C LYS A 76 2.47 15.11 -2.35
N LEU A 77 1.25 14.79 -2.75
CA LEU A 77 0.70 13.44 -2.71
C LEU A 77 0.31 12.99 -4.12
N MET A 78 0.85 11.85 -4.55
CA MET A 78 0.33 11.11 -5.70
C MET A 78 -0.29 9.81 -5.19
N LEU A 79 -1.57 9.61 -5.50
CA LEU A 79 -2.30 8.43 -5.05
C LEU A 79 -3.04 7.75 -6.20
N THR A 80 -3.23 6.45 -6.06
CA THR A 80 -4.17 5.68 -6.89
C THR A 80 -5.14 4.95 -5.98
N VAL A 81 -6.39 4.81 -6.42
CA VAL A 81 -7.44 4.11 -5.67
C VAL A 81 -8.20 3.14 -6.56
N SER A 82 -8.80 2.14 -5.94
CA SER A 82 -9.68 1.20 -6.58
C SER A 82 -11.08 1.78 -6.72
N ASN A 83 -11.64 1.68 -7.92
CA ASN A 83 -13.00 2.10 -8.19
C ASN A 83 -14.00 1.05 -7.69
N LYS A 84 -15.05 1.50 -6.98
CA LYS A 84 -16.11 0.64 -6.43
C LYS A 84 -16.73 -0.29 -7.47
N SER A 85 -17.16 0.23 -8.62
CA SER A 85 -17.83 -0.57 -9.66
C SER A 85 -16.90 -1.63 -10.26
N CYS A 86 -15.63 -1.26 -10.47
CA CYS A 86 -14.60 -2.20 -10.88
C CYS A 86 -14.46 -3.31 -9.82
N MET A 87 -14.30 -2.95 -8.54
CA MET A 87 -14.13 -3.92 -7.46
C MET A 87 -15.35 -4.83 -7.29
N VAL A 88 -16.58 -4.32 -7.45
CA VAL A 88 -17.79 -5.16 -7.44
C VAL A 88 -17.73 -6.21 -8.54
N ALA A 89 -17.43 -5.80 -9.78
CA ALA A 89 -17.34 -6.71 -10.91
C ALA A 89 -16.22 -7.74 -10.71
N THR A 90 -15.05 -7.30 -10.24
CA THR A 90 -13.92 -8.18 -9.92
C THR A 90 -14.29 -9.20 -8.84
N TRP A 91 -14.88 -8.75 -7.73
CA TRP A 91 -15.30 -9.63 -6.64
C TRP A 91 -16.40 -10.60 -7.09
N LEU A 92 -17.36 -10.17 -7.92
CA LEU A 92 -18.41 -11.05 -8.43
C LEU A 92 -17.82 -12.16 -9.30
N ASN A 93 -17.01 -11.79 -10.29
CA ASN A 93 -16.36 -12.75 -11.19
C ASN A 93 -15.48 -13.73 -10.39
N TYR A 94 -14.70 -13.19 -9.46
CA TYR A 94 -13.85 -14.00 -8.60
C TYR A 94 -14.65 -14.98 -7.74
N SER A 95 -15.72 -14.49 -7.09
CA SER A 95 -16.54 -15.32 -6.19
C SER A 95 -17.16 -16.50 -6.93
N LEU A 96 -17.72 -16.25 -8.12
CA LEU A 96 -18.33 -17.29 -8.93
C LEU A 96 -17.28 -18.27 -9.45
N SER A 97 -16.15 -17.78 -9.96
CA SER A 97 -15.12 -18.63 -10.55
C SER A 97 -14.37 -19.49 -9.54
N LYS A 98 -14.19 -19.04 -8.29
CA LYS A 98 -13.44 -19.78 -7.28
C LYS A 98 -14.25 -20.45 -6.19
N PHE A 99 -15.33 -19.83 -5.73
CA PHE A 99 -16.15 -20.41 -4.68
C PHE A 99 -17.42 -21.08 -5.21
N GLY A 100 -17.75 -20.90 -6.48
CA GLY A 100 -19.02 -21.37 -7.06
C GLY A 100 -20.24 -20.69 -6.44
N ARG A 101 -20.05 -19.60 -5.69
CA ARG A 101 -21.10 -18.84 -5.00
C ARG A 101 -20.75 -17.36 -4.95
N ILE A 102 -21.74 -16.51 -4.77
CA ILE A 102 -21.50 -15.07 -4.54
C ILE A 102 -20.97 -14.90 -3.11
N HIS A 103 -19.74 -14.37 -2.98
CA HIS A 103 -19.11 -14.14 -1.69
C HIS A 103 -19.71 -12.89 -1.02
N PRO A 104 -19.87 -12.85 0.33
CA PRO A 104 -20.33 -11.67 1.06
C PRO A 104 -19.63 -10.35 0.70
N SER A 105 -18.33 -10.39 0.38
CA SER A 105 -17.57 -9.21 -0.08
C SER A 105 -18.16 -8.52 -1.30
N VAL A 106 -18.85 -9.25 -2.19
CA VAL A 106 -19.53 -8.64 -3.35
C VAL A 106 -20.63 -7.71 -2.85
N LYS A 107 -21.44 -8.17 -1.89
CA LYS A 107 -22.50 -7.37 -1.27
C LYS A 107 -21.91 -6.19 -0.50
N ASP A 108 -20.87 -6.42 0.30
CA ASP A 108 -20.23 -5.35 1.07
C ASP A 108 -19.66 -4.27 0.16
N MET A 109 -18.99 -4.66 -0.93
CA MET A 109 -18.46 -3.73 -1.92
C MET A 109 -19.59 -3.00 -2.66
N MET A 110 -20.71 -3.65 -2.99
CA MET A 110 -21.87 -3.01 -3.63
C MET A 110 -22.54 -1.99 -2.72
N VAL A 111 -22.77 -2.34 -1.45
CA VAL A 111 -23.52 -1.51 -0.52
C VAL A 111 -22.63 -0.41 0.06
N THR A 112 -21.47 -0.77 0.58
CA THR A 112 -20.61 0.13 1.36
C THR A 112 -19.45 0.69 0.55
N GLY A 113 -19.02 -0.01 -0.51
CA GLY A 113 -17.79 0.34 -1.23
C GLY A 113 -16.51 -0.08 -0.50
N TYR A 114 -16.63 -0.83 0.60
CA TYR A 114 -15.50 -1.28 1.39
C TYR A 114 -15.40 -2.80 1.42
N PHE A 115 -14.16 -3.27 1.53
CA PHE A 115 -13.90 -4.66 1.89
C PHE A 115 -13.92 -4.79 3.42
N ASN A 116 -14.85 -5.56 3.97
CA ASN A 116 -14.94 -5.75 5.41
C ASN A 116 -14.10 -6.95 5.87
N LYS A 117 -12.89 -6.68 6.36
CA LYS A 117 -11.99 -7.72 6.89
C LYS A 117 -12.59 -8.51 8.06
N ALA A 118 -13.52 -7.94 8.84
CA ALA A 118 -14.13 -8.64 9.96
C ALA A 118 -15.01 -9.83 9.57
N ASN A 119 -15.35 -9.95 8.27
CA ASN A 119 -16.10 -11.07 7.73
C ASN A 119 -15.22 -12.30 7.44
N TYR A 120 -13.93 -12.25 7.80
CA TYR A 120 -12.94 -13.26 7.45
C TYR A 120 -12.04 -13.61 8.63
N ASP A 121 -11.71 -14.90 8.70
CA ASP A 121 -10.65 -15.43 9.52
C ASP A 121 -9.30 -14.92 8.99
N ALA A 122 -8.30 -14.78 9.86
CA ALA A 122 -7.00 -14.27 9.45
C ALA A 122 -6.33 -15.12 8.34
N SER A 123 -6.45 -16.46 8.42
CA SER A 123 -5.94 -17.38 7.40
C SER A 123 -6.70 -17.29 6.09
N GLU A 124 -8.04 -17.28 6.15
CA GLU A 124 -8.90 -17.15 4.97
C GLU A 124 -8.63 -15.82 4.24
N PHE A 125 -8.50 -14.72 4.99
CA PHE A 125 -8.15 -13.42 4.43
C PHE A 125 -6.78 -13.41 3.73
N ILE A 126 -5.77 -14.07 4.31
CA ILE A 126 -4.44 -14.15 3.71
C ILE A 126 -4.48 -14.96 2.41
N GLU A 127 -5.11 -16.13 2.42
CA GLU A 127 -5.27 -16.97 1.23
C GLU A 127 -6.04 -16.23 0.12
N LEU A 128 -7.09 -15.51 0.51
CA LEU A 128 -7.88 -14.67 -0.39
C LEU A 128 -7.04 -13.59 -1.05
N CYS A 129 -6.24 -12.86 -0.28
CA CYS A 129 -5.34 -11.83 -0.80
C CYS A 129 -4.28 -12.44 -1.72
N ASP A 130 -3.67 -13.57 -1.34
CA ASP A 130 -2.64 -14.24 -2.13
C ASP A 130 -3.19 -14.76 -3.47
N TYR A 131 -4.40 -15.31 -3.48
CA TYR A 131 -5.06 -15.71 -4.71
C TYR A 131 -5.38 -14.49 -5.58
N TYR A 132 -6.01 -13.46 -4.99
CA TYR A 132 -6.35 -12.24 -5.70
C TYR A 132 -5.12 -11.67 -6.42
N ASP A 133 -4.00 -11.66 -5.72
CA ASP A 133 -2.74 -11.18 -6.29
C ASP A 133 -2.19 -12.07 -7.40
N LYS A 134 -2.17 -13.38 -7.21
CA LYS A 134 -1.52 -14.29 -8.16
C LYS A 134 -2.37 -14.55 -9.40
N GLU A 135 -3.69 -14.53 -9.26
CA GLU A 135 -4.59 -15.15 -10.24
C GLU A 135 -5.66 -14.17 -10.78
N VAL A 136 -6.11 -13.20 -9.98
CA VAL A 136 -7.13 -12.22 -10.43
C VAL A 136 -6.46 -10.98 -11.01
N MET A 137 -5.53 -10.43 -10.24
CA MET A 137 -4.81 -9.22 -10.57
C MET A 137 -3.33 -9.52 -10.69
N ASN A 138 -2.93 -10.59 -11.38
CA ASN A 138 -1.52 -10.96 -11.56
C ASN A 138 -0.65 -9.83 -12.10
N SER A 139 -1.29 -8.84 -12.74
CA SER A 139 -0.67 -7.61 -13.25
C SER A 139 -1.13 -6.30 -12.63
N GLY A 140 -1.85 -6.38 -11.51
CA GLY A 140 -2.31 -5.24 -10.75
C GLY A 140 -1.17 -4.52 -10.03
N MET A 141 -1.32 -3.21 -9.87
CA MET A 141 -0.43 -2.40 -9.03
C MET A 141 -0.36 -2.98 -7.62
N GLY A 142 -1.49 -3.40 -7.03
CA GLY A 142 -1.51 -4.14 -5.77
C GLY A 142 -0.71 -5.44 -5.80
N SER A 143 -0.82 -6.28 -6.82
CA SER A 143 -0.20 -7.61 -6.81
C SER A 143 1.27 -7.64 -7.21
N PHE A 144 1.70 -6.72 -8.08
CA PHE A 144 3.12 -6.54 -8.41
C PHE A 144 3.84 -5.62 -7.43
N ARG A 145 3.11 -4.74 -6.75
CA ARG A 145 3.61 -3.66 -5.89
C ARG A 145 2.59 -3.36 -4.78
N ARG A 146 2.28 -4.32 -3.89
CA ARG A 146 1.57 -4.04 -2.62
C ARG A 146 2.51 -3.12 -1.86
N ALA A 147 2.41 -1.85 -2.18
CA ALA A 147 3.15 -0.78 -1.59
C ALA A 147 2.13 -0.17 -0.65
N GLY A 148 2.45 -0.20 0.62
CA GLY A 148 1.97 0.82 1.52
C GLY A 148 2.44 2.20 1.04
N ILE A 149 2.71 3.08 1.98
CA ILE A 149 3.11 4.43 1.66
C ILE A 149 4.60 4.43 1.31
N ILE A 150 4.95 4.93 0.13
CA ILE A 150 6.34 5.22 -0.24
C ILE A 150 6.53 6.72 -0.13
N ALA A 151 7.32 7.15 0.83
CA ALA A 151 7.61 8.55 1.08
C ALA A 151 9.04 8.88 0.62
N ILE A 152 9.20 10.00 -0.07
CA ILE A 152 10.43 10.35 -0.80
C ILE A 152 10.87 11.75 -0.36
N ALA A 153 12.15 11.86 0.01
CA ALA A 153 12.83 13.12 0.30
C ALA A 153 14.08 13.30 -0.60
N GLU A 154 14.31 14.52 -1.10
CA GLU A 154 15.59 14.94 -1.68
C GLU A 154 16.62 15.22 -0.57
N LYS A 155 17.94 15.04 -0.66
CA LYS A 155 18.91 14.47 -1.62
C LYS A 155 20.17 14.13 -0.80
N ILE A 156 20.83 12.99 -1.06
CA ILE A 156 22.22 12.75 -0.62
C ILE A 156 23.17 13.63 -1.45
N ASN A 157 23.87 14.56 -0.82
CA ASN A 157 24.98 15.27 -1.45
C ASN A 157 26.29 14.49 -1.21
N ASP A 158 26.91 13.96 -2.26
CA ASP A 158 28.23 13.30 -2.28
C ASP A 158 29.42 14.27 -2.01
N ASN A 159 29.24 15.31 -1.20
CA ASN A 159 30.30 16.31 -0.95
C ASN A 159 31.02 16.15 0.40
N SER A 160 30.96 14.99 1.04
CA SER A 160 31.69 14.71 2.30
C SER A 160 33.06 14.04 2.10
N ILE A 161 33.50 13.77 0.86
CA ILE A 161 34.83 13.21 0.57
C ILE A 161 35.63 14.20 -0.29
N GLU A 162 35.90 15.41 0.21
CA GLU A 162 37.04 16.24 -0.26
C GLU A 162 37.21 17.54 0.57
N LYS A 163 37.35 17.43 1.89
CA LYS A 163 38.00 18.48 2.70
C LYS A 163 38.84 17.89 3.84
N SER A 164 39.88 17.16 3.46
CA SER A 164 41.06 16.93 4.29
C SER A 164 42.26 16.67 3.39
N LYS A 165 42.82 17.74 2.85
CA LYS A 165 44.22 17.85 2.42
C LYS A 165 44.76 19.16 2.95
#